data_AF-A0AAD9SSJ7-F1
#
_entry.id   AF-A0AAD9SSJ7-F1
#
_cell.length_a   1.000
_cell.length_b   1.000
_cell.length_c   1.000
_cell.angle_alpha   90.00
_cell.angle_beta   90.00
_cell.angle_gamma   90.00
#
_symmetry.space_group_name_H-M   'P 1'
#
loop_
_entity.id
_entity.type
_entity.pdbx_description
1 polymer ?
#
loop_
_entity_poly.entity_id
_entity_poly.type
_entity_poly.pdbx_seq_one_letter_code
_entity_poly.pdbx_strand_id
1 'polypeptide(L)'
;MSALANAIAAIDDLGAIPPLTADDEWRSLSSLLPDHLTLARIAEEIPDLKQTADDDVPEYEHVAQRSRETAIYGLSILQILNAEYSAKFSLDTLLTVISFTNPTLTDPWTTQEACDVAQSLLSEQLLHHFNQPVLLETILKDYLRPAFSKSRPKAVTASGRKAEFPEEDDPHRGLSDDTKEVKPWKYADHRAITVFHWVVLTTDPDFISKQWPLFIPVLLALLDDGATRVRRHGLLILDAFLARFPANILRDTGLASVFEDAVFPTLHFLPSITPEEESIILLEAAYTALLGLASKTDTRAGKSEPYSGSPKAKLLDKMLRDGVFSAYFHVKDHVRIVEVLLVQTARIVDEMRIHSVKHLKDLIPMHTEVMTNPFAALAPSTLSAAIEGLQALIANCWPRLSTPAYQDELIKALVVCYLTVHDEQEQLGTRYAAIDADLVKTASMLTVATRGAGGEGVHDLGDKAAMLIAKEPLLAELFK
;
A
#
# COMPACT_ATOMS: atom_id res chain seq x y z
N MET A 1 -10.32 -25.46 14.25
CA MET A 1 -10.44 -26.93 14.03
C MET A 1 -9.59 -27.43 12.89
N SER A 2 -9.45 -26.75 11.74
CA SER A 2 -8.52 -27.22 10.70
C SER A 2 -7.05 -27.11 11.11
N ALA A 3 -6.62 -26.09 11.86
CA ALA A 3 -5.23 -26.01 12.36
C ALA A 3 -4.89 -27.14 13.36
N LEU A 4 -5.82 -27.47 14.28
CA LEU A 4 -5.69 -28.60 15.20
C LEU A 4 -5.78 -29.95 14.44
N ALA A 5 -6.70 -30.08 13.48
CA ALA A 5 -6.83 -31.28 12.65
C ALA A 5 -5.64 -31.45 11.69
N ASN A 6 -5.01 -30.37 11.22
CA ASN A 6 -3.81 -30.41 10.39
C ASN A 6 -2.55 -30.63 11.24
N ALA A 7 -2.53 -30.19 12.49
CA ALA A 7 -1.51 -30.58 13.47
C ALA A 7 -1.64 -32.06 13.84
N ILE A 8 -2.87 -32.58 14.00
CA ILE A 8 -3.17 -34.00 14.22
C ILE A 8 -2.85 -34.84 12.96
N ALA A 9 -3.19 -34.37 11.76
CA ALA A 9 -2.86 -35.07 10.51
C ALA A 9 -1.35 -35.05 10.21
N ALA A 10 -0.63 -33.99 10.62
CA ALA A 10 0.83 -33.96 10.55
C ALA A 10 1.49 -34.96 11.52
N ILE A 11 0.78 -35.38 12.58
CA ILE A 11 1.20 -36.47 13.48
C ILE A 11 0.93 -37.83 12.82
N ASP A 12 -0.17 -37.98 12.06
CA ASP A 12 -0.52 -39.24 11.35
C ASP A 12 0.37 -39.53 10.12
N ASP A 13 0.91 -38.50 9.44
CA ASP A 13 1.79 -38.65 8.26
C ASP A 13 3.26 -38.99 8.62
N LEU A 14 3.64 -38.95 9.91
CA LEU A 14 4.93 -39.41 10.41
C LEU A 14 4.93 -40.94 10.51
N GLY A 15 5.15 -41.63 9.38
CA GLY A 15 5.10 -43.09 9.20
C GLY A 15 6.09 -43.94 10.01
N ALA A 16 6.26 -43.68 11.32
CA ALA A 16 7.01 -44.48 12.27
C ALA A 16 6.23 -44.79 13.57
N ILE A 17 4.93 -44.48 13.64
CA ILE A 17 4.10 -44.74 14.82
C ILE A 17 2.85 -45.53 14.37
N PRO A 18 2.50 -46.65 15.04
CA PRO A 18 1.36 -47.50 14.65
C PRO A 18 0.03 -46.72 14.63
N PRO A 19 -1.01 -47.22 13.92
CA PRO A 19 -2.26 -46.49 13.74
C PRO A 19 -2.85 -46.11 15.10
N LEU A 20 -2.97 -44.80 15.34
CA LEU A 20 -3.46 -44.21 16.57
C LEU A 20 -4.95 -44.55 16.75
N THR A 21 -5.24 -45.65 17.44
CA THR A 21 -6.56 -45.86 18.04
C THR A 21 -6.68 -44.89 19.20
N ALA A 22 -7.54 -43.88 19.02
CA ALA A 22 -7.93 -42.90 20.03
C ALA A 22 -8.35 -43.63 21.32
N ASP A 23 -7.52 -43.54 22.36
CA ASP A 23 -7.95 -43.17 23.72
C ASP A 23 -6.85 -43.41 24.77
N ASP A 24 -5.92 -44.36 24.56
CA ASP A 24 -5.03 -44.80 25.64
C ASP A 24 -3.58 -44.29 25.57
N GLU A 25 -2.99 -44.01 24.40
CA GLU A 25 -1.59 -43.55 24.30
C GLU A 25 -1.41 -42.02 24.38
N TRP A 26 -2.47 -41.23 24.15
CA TRP A 26 -2.40 -39.76 24.29
C TRP A 26 -2.17 -39.29 25.73
N ARG A 27 -2.63 -40.09 26.71
CA ARG A 27 -2.39 -39.85 28.13
C ARG A 27 -0.93 -40.06 28.54
N SER A 28 -0.16 -40.85 27.79
CA SER A 28 1.27 -41.01 28.07
C SER A 28 2.08 -39.84 27.52
N LEU A 29 1.69 -39.27 26.37
CA LEU A 29 2.32 -38.05 25.83
C LEU A 29 2.02 -36.81 26.69
N SER A 30 0.82 -36.72 27.29
CA SER A 30 0.52 -35.65 28.24
C SER A 30 1.36 -35.72 29.52
N SER A 31 1.93 -36.88 29.85
CA SER A 31 2.78 -37.04 31.04
C SER A 31 4.24 -36.61 30.83
N LEU A 32 4.65 -36.34 29.58
CA LEU A 32 5.98 -35.86 29.20
C LEU A 32 6.04 -34.34 29.04
N LEU A 33 4.89 -33.68 28.90
CA LEU A 33 4.77 -32.22 28.82
C LEU A 33 4.81 -31.61 30.24
N PRO A 34 5.52 -30.49 30.48
CA PRO A 34 5.45 -29.77 31.75
C PRO A 34 4.00 -29.45 32.16
N ASP A 35 3.68 -29.46 33.45
CA ASP A 35 2.31 -29.28 34.01
C ASP A 35 1.57 -27.99 33.57
N HIS A 36 2.25 -27.04 32.92
CA HIS A 36 1.66 -25.82 32.37
C HIS A 36 1.41 -25.85 30.86
N LEU A 37 1.82 -26.92 30.18
CA LEU A 37 1.75 -27.11 28.73
C LEU A 37 1.04 -28.41 28.34
N THR A 38 0.42 -29.10 29.30
CA THR A 38 -0.41 -30.25 28.99
C THR A 38 -1.51 -29.83 28.03
N LEU A 39 -1.68 -30.58 26.93
CA LEU A 39 -2.78 -30.40 25.99
C LEU A 39 -4.15 -30.38 26.68
N ALA A 40 -4.27 -30.98 27.88
CA ALA A 40 -5.42 -30.88 28.76
C ALA A 40 -5.67 -29.45 29.29
N ARG A 41 -4.63 -28.73 29.74
CA ARG A 41 -4.75 -27.30 30.11
C ARG A 41 -4.95 -26.41 28.91
N ILE A 42 -4.29 -26.69 27.79
CA ILE A 42 -4.54 -25.97 26.53
C ILE A 42 -5.99 -26.20 26.08
N ALA A 43 -6.52 -27.42 26.20
CA ALA A 43 -7.91 -27.73 25.89
C ALA A 43 -8.92 -27.15 26.90
N GLU A 44 -8.53 -26.98 28.18
CA GLU A 44 -9.31 -26.27 29.21
C GLU A 44 -9.27 -24.74 29.04
N GLU A 45 -8.17 -24.19 28.51
CA GLU A 45 -7.99 -22.76 28.23
C GLU A 45 -8.53 -22.33 26.86
N ILE A 46 -8.75 -23.26 25.92
CA ILE A 46 -9.55 -22.99 24.72
C ILE A 46 -10.93 -22.57 25.22
N PRO A 47 -11.36 -21.31 24.99
CA PRO A 47 -12.67 -20.85 25.42
C PRO A 47 -13.73 -21.81 24.90
N ASP A 48 -14.77 -22.08 25.68
CA ASP A 48 -15.94 -22.86 25.24
C ASP A 48 -16.64 -22.04 24.13
N LEU A 49 -16.14 -22.17 22.89
CA LEU A 49 -16.50 -21.38 21.71
C LEU A 49 -17.86 -21.81 21.13
N LYS A 50 -18.83 -22.08 22.00
CA LYS A 50 -20.24 -22.17 21.64
C LYS A 50 -20.87 -20.82 21.92
N GLN A 51 -20.77 -19.89 20.98
CA GLN A 51 -21.74 -18.81 20.90
C GLN A 51 -22.14 -18.49 19.46
N THR A 52 -23.46 -18.50 19.31
CA THR A 52 -24.34 -18.00 18.26
C THR A 52 -23.66 -17.19 17.16
N ALA A 53 -23.72 -17.71 15.94
CA ALA A 53 -23.55 -16.90 14.74
C ALA A 53 -24.50 -15.71 14.86
N ASP A 54 -23.95 -14.50 14.90
CA ASP A 54 -24.72 -13.29 14.69
C ASP A 54 -24.83 -13.17 13.17
N ASP A 55 -26.03 -13.40 12.62
CA ASP A 55 -26.26 -13.52 11.17
C ASP A 55 -25.85 -12.24 10.39
N ASP A 56 -25.57 -11.13 11.11
CA ASP A 56 -25.20 -9.82 10.56
C ASP A 56 -23.67 -9.60 10.36
N VAL A 57 -22.79 -10.49 10.84
CA VAL A 57 -21.33 -10.33 10.69
C VAL A 57 -20.79 -11.20 9.53
N PRO A 58 -19.99 -10.64 8.59
CA PRO A 58 -19.48 -11.41 7.45
C PRO A 58 -18.68 -12.66 7.85
N GLU A 59 -18.88 -13.78 7.14
CA GLU A 59 -18.22 -15.08 7.39
C GLU A 59 -16.69 -14.96 7.59
N TYR A 60 -16.06 -14.09 6.80
CA TYR A 60 -14.64 -13.81 6.91
C TYR A 60 -14.21 -13.29 8.29
N GLU A 61 -14.96 -12.35 8.87
CA GLU A 61 -14.57 -11.67 10.11
C GLU A 61 -14.68 -12.62 11.30
N HIS A 62 -15.71 -13.48 11.29
CA HIS A 62 -15.81 -14.58 12.24
C HIS A 62 -14.65 -15.57 12.16
N VAL A 63 -14.27 -15.96 10.94
CA VAL A 63 -13.13 -16.86 10.73
C VAL A 63 -11.82 -16.21 11.18
N ALA A 64 -11.63 -14.91 10.90
CA ALA A 64 -10.45 -14.16 11.32
C ALA A 64 -10.36 -14.05 12.84
N GLN A 65 -11.44 -13.65 13.52
CA GLN A 65 -11.48 -13.53 14.98
C GLN A 65 -11.20 -14.88 15.65
N ARG A 66 -11.86 -15.96 15.19
CA ARG A 66 -11.63 -17.30 15.74
C ARG A 66 -10.20 -17.79 15.52
N SER A 67 -9.62 -17.48 14.37
CA SER A 67 -8.23 -17.82 14.06
C SER A 67 -7.29 -17.06 15.00
N ARG A 68 -7.54 -15.78 15.26
CA ARG A 68 -6.78 -14.95 16.20
C ARG A 68 -6.73 -15.54 17.60
N GLU A 69 -7.86 -15.97 18.13
CA GLU A 69 -7.99 -16.51 19.49
C GLU A 69 -7.31 -17.88 19.64
N THR A 70 -7.31 -18.68 18.57
CA THR A 70 -6.81 -20.07 18.63
C THR A 70 -5.38 -20.24 18.11
N ALA A 71 -4.84 -19.24 17.40
CA ALA A 71 -3.54 -19.31 16.73
C ALA A 71 -2.40 -19.58 17.70
N ILE A 72 -2.35 -18.88 18.83
CA ILE A 72 -1.22 -18.97 19.75
C ILE A 72 -1.04 -20.39 20.28
N TYR A 73 -2.13 -21.05 20.69
CA TYR A 73 -2.11 -22.42 21.17
C TYR A 73 -1.60 -23.40 20.10
N GLY A 74 -2.08 -23.25 18.86
CA GLY A 74 -1.63 -24.09 17.74
C GLY A 74 -0.15 -23.89 17.43
N LEU A 75 0.31 -22.64 17.42
CA LEU A 75 1.72 -22.31 17.19
C LEU A 75 2.62 -22.80 18.32
N SER A 76 2.20 -22.70 19.58
CA SER A 76 2.96 -23.24 20.73
C SER A 76 3.12 -24.75 20.65
N ILE A 77 2.08 -25.49 20.23
CA ILE A 77 2.19 -26.94 20.00
C ILE A 77 3.23 -27.24 18.91
N LEU A 78 3.17 -26.53 17.79
CA LEU A 78 4.16 -26.67 16.71
C LEU A 78 5.58 -26.34 17.17
N GLN A 79 5.73 -25.34 18.05
CA GLN A 79 7.02 -24.95 18.63
C GLN A 79 7.63 -26.07 19.48
N ILE A 80 6.82 -26.73 20.32
CA ILE A 80 7.27 -27.88 21.10
C ILE A 80 7.65 -29.04 20.18
N LEU A 81 6.82 -29.34 19.19
CA LEU A 81 7.11 -30.40 18.22
C LEU A 81 8.41 -30.15 17.45
N ASN A 82 8.68 -28.90 17.09
CA ASN A 82 9.92 -28.53 16.43
C ASN A 82 11.13 -28.63 17.37
N ALA A 83 11.03 -28.09 18.58
CA ALA A 83 12.14 -28.02 19.54
C ALA A 83 12.52 -29.38 20.11
N GLU A 84 11.54 -30.23 20.45
CA GLU A 84 11.79 -31.52 21.11
C GLU A 84 12.03 -32.66 20.12
N TYR A 85 11.35 -32.63 18.97
CA TYR A 85 11.35 -33.76 18.03
C TYR A 85 11.97 -33.43 16.67
N SER A 86 12.42 -32.19 16.44
CA SER A 86 12.93 -31.72 15.15
C SER A 86 11.98 -32.09 14.00
N ALA A 87 10.68 -31.96 14.25
CA ALA A 87 9.64 -32.39 13.33
C ALA A 87 9.67 -31.57 12.04
N LYS A 88 9.77 -32.24 10.88
CA LYS A 88 9.60 -31.58 9.59
C LYS A 88 8.11 -31.32 9.35
N PHE A 89 7.75 -30.06 9.10
CA PHE A 89 6.35 -29.71 8.84
C PHE A 89 5.89 -30.17 7.45
N SER A 90 4.58 -30.42 7.32
CA SER A 90 3.95 -30.59 6.01
C SER A 90 3.88 -29.23 5.29
N LEU A 91 3.66 -29.24 3.97
CA LEU A 91 3.47 -27.99 3.22
C LEU A 91 2.25 -27.20 3.76
N ASP A 92 1.14 -27.87 4.04
CA ASP A 92 -0.07 -27.18 4.55
C ASP A 92 0.13 -26.58 5.95
N THR A 93 0.84 -27.31 6.84
CA THR A 93 1.24 -26.78 8.15
C THR A 93 2.11 -25.54 7.98
N LEU A 94 3.07 -25.58 7.06
CA LEU A 94 3.97 -24.46 6.80
C LEU A 94 3.23 -23.25 6.20
N LEU A 95 2.29 -23.46 5.27
CA LEU A 95 1.42 -22.40 4.75
C LEU A 95 0.61 -21.73 5.86
N THR A 96 0.14 -22.53 6.82
CA THR A 96 -0.56 -22.02 8.01
C THR A 96 0.37 -21.19 8.88
N VAL A 97 1.58 -21.65 9.18
CA VAL A 97 2.59 -20.87 9.93
C VAL A 97 2.88 -19.55 9.20
N ILE A 98 3.14 -19.59 7.88
CA ILE A 98 3.39 -18.40 7.05
C ILE A 98 2.25 -17.38 7.18
N SER A 99 0.99 -17.82 7.22
CA SER A 99 -0.17 -16.93 7.34
C SER A 99 -0.21 -16.10 8.63
N PHE A 100 0.61 -16.42 9.63
CA PHE A 100 0.76 -15.65 10.86
C PHE A 100 2.04 -14.79 10.90
N THR A 101 2.91 -14.87 9.89
CA THR A 101 4.23 -14.20 9.91
C THR A 101 4.23 -12.73 9.49
N ASN A 102 3.10 -12.19 9.04
CA ASN A 102 3.01 -10.83 8.54
C ASN A 102 3.06 -9.82 9.71
N PRO A 103 4.14 -9.03 9.84
CA PRO A 103 4.32 -8.13 10.98
C PRO A 103 3.48 -6.85 10.84
N THR A 104 3.13 -6.48 9.60
CA THR A 104 2.13 -5.46 9.36
C THR A 104 0.79 -6.04 9.76
N LEU A 105 0.22 -5.54 10.86
CA LEU A 105 -1.07 -5.94 11.48
C LEU A 105 -2.31 -5.72 10.55
N THR A 106 -2.12 -5.77 9.25
CA THR A 106 -3.16 -5.72 8.22
C THR A 106 -4.02 -6.97 8.18
N ASP A 107 -3.50 -8.09 8.70
CA ASP A 107 -4.23 -9.36 8.78
C ASP A 107 -4.99 -9.40 10.13
N PRO A 108 -6.34 -9.36 10.14
CA PRO A 108 -7.11 -9.26 11.38
C PRO A 108 -6.95 -10.48 12.32
N TRP A 109 -6.49 -11.60 11.77
CA TRP A 109 -6.35 -12.88 12.48
C TRP A 109 -5.00 -13.08 13.17
N THR A 110 -4.05 -12.16 13.07
CA THR A 110 -2.73 -12.30 13.71
C THR A 110 -2.56 -11.36 14.91
N THR A 111 -1.74 -11.76 15.87
CA THR A 111 -1.28 -10.94 17.00
C THR A 111 0.23 -10.82 16.96
N GLN A 112 0.81 -9.82 17.64
CA GLN A 112 2.27 -9.68 17.68
C GLN A 112 2.94 -10.93 18.25
N GLU A 113 2.39 -11.50 19.32
CA GLU A 113 2.89 -12.73 19.93
C GLU A 113 2.83 -13.92 18.98
N ALA A 114 1.70 -14.14 18.30
CA ALA A 114 1.57 -15.20 17.31
C ALA A 114 2.53 -15.00 16.13
N CYS A 115 2.75 -13.77 15.70
CA CYS A 115 3.70 -13.42 14.65
C CYS A 115 5.13 -13.78 15.05
N ASP A 116 5.57 -13.41 16.25
CA ASP A 116 6.92 -13.69 16.73
C ASP A 116 7.19 -15.20 16.80
N VAL A 117 6.23 -15.98 17.33
CA VAL A 117 6.32 -17.45 17.38
C VAL A 117 6.34 -18.05 15.97
N ALA A 118 5.46 -17.60 15.08
CA ALA A 118 5.40 -18.09 13.71
C ALA A 118 6.68 -17.79 12.91
N GLN A 119 7.27 -16.61 13.10
CA GLN A 119 8.54 -16.23 12.45
C GLN A 119 9.71 -17.07 12.97
N SER A 120 9.77 -17.34 14.27
CA SER A 120 10.78 -18.23 14.86
C SER A 120 10.67 -19.65 14.27
N LEU A 121 9.46 -20.21 14.28
CA LEU A 121 9.16 -21.53 13.73
C LEU A 121 9.53 -21.65 12.25
N LEU A 122 9.13 -20.66 11.45
CA LEU A 122 9.42 -20.65 10.03
C LEU A 122 10.92 -20.58 9.77
N SER A 123 11.66 -19.77 10.54
CA SER A 123 13.11 -19.64 10.39
C SER A 123 13.83 -20.96 10.68
N GLU A 124 13.42 -21.67 11.74
CA GLU A 124 13.98 -22.99 12.09
C GLU A 124 13.67 -24.05 11.02
N GLN A 125 12.45 -24.07 10.49
CA GLN A 125 12.05 -24.99 9.42
C GLN A 125 12.83 -24.74 8.12
N LEU A 126 13.03 -23.48 7.74
CA LEU A 126 13.83 -23.11 6.57
C LEU A 126 15.32 -23.44 6.76
N LEU A 127 15.84 -23.38 7.99
CA LEU A 127 17.22 -23.70 8.28
C LEU A 127 17.51 -25.22 8.19
N HIS A 128 16.59 -26.05 8.70
CA HIS A 128 16.84 -27.48 8.92
C HIS A 128 16.14 -28.42 7.94
N HIS A 129 14.99 -28.04 7.39
CA HIS A 129 14.11 -28.99 6.69
C HIS A 129 13.75 -28.62 5.26
N PHE A 130 13.86 -27.34 4.88
CA PHE A 130 13.43 -26.86 3.58
C PHE A 130 14.52 -26.11 2.83
N ASN A 131 14.63 -26.39 1.53
CA ASN A 131 15.38 -25.53 0.62
C ASN A 131 14.45 -24.40 0.14
N GLN A 132 14.77 -23.15 0.48
CA GLN A 132 13.89 -22.01 0.23
C GLN A 132 13.51 -21.84 -1.27
N PRO A 133 14.44 -21.83 -2.24
CA PRO A 133 14.08 -21.79 -3.67
C PRO A 133 13.08 -22.87 -4.11
N VAL A 134 13.29 -24.11 -3.66
CA VAL A 134 12.40 -25.24 -4.00
C VAL A 134 11.02 -25.03 -3.37
N LEU A 135 10.99 -24.62 -2.10
CA LEU A 135 9.73 -24.33 -1.40
C LEU A 135 8.94 -23.20 -2.08
N LEU A 136 9.60 -22.10 -2.45
CA LEU A 136 8.97 -20.99 -3.17
C LEU A 136 8.36 -21.47 -4.50
N GLU A 137 9.08 -22.30 -5.24
CA GLU A 137 8.60 -22.89 -6.49
C GLU A 137 7.39 -23.81 -6.27
N THR A 138 7.42 -24.67 -5.25
CA THR A 138 6.29 -25.52 -4.85
C THR A 138 5.07 -24.68 -4.47
N ILE A 139 5.23 -23.64 -3.64
CA ILE A 139 4.12 -22.77 -3.23
C ILE A 139 3.48 -22.08 -4.44
N LEU A 140 4.29 -21.55 -5.36
CA LEU A 140 3.78 -20.89 -6.57
C LEU A 140 3.05 -21.85 -7.50
N LYS A 141 3.60 -23.05 -7.73
CA LYS A 141 3.07 -24.00 -8.73
C LYS A 141 1.93 -24.86 -8.21
N ASP A 142 2.05 -25.34 -6.98
CA ASP A 142 1.19 -26.41 -6.45
C ASP A 142 0.09 -25.86 -5.53
N TYR A 143 0.28 -24.65 -4.98
CA TYR A 143 -0.70 -23.99 -4.12
C TYR A 143 -1.36 -22.78 -4.78
N LEU A 144 -0.58 -21.73 -5.07
CA LEU A 144 -1.13 -20.46 -5.54
C LEU A 144 -1.71 -20.55 -6.96
N ARG A 145 -0.98 -21.16 -7.90
CA ARG A 145 -1.48 -21.26 -9.29
C ARG A 145 -2.83 -21.97 -9.38
N PRO A 146 -3.07 -23.13 -8.73
CA PRO A 146 -4.40 -23.75 -8.68
C PRO A 146 -5.45 -22.85 -8.02
N ALA A 147 -5.12 -22.22 -6.89
CA ALA A 147 -6.04 -21.37 -6.15
C ALA A 147 -6.55 -20.18 -7.00
N PHE A 148 -5.71 -19.59 -7.83
CA PHE A 148 -6.05 -18.43 -8.69
C PHE A 148 -6.44 -18.80 -10.12
N SER A 149 -6.48 -20.09 -10.47
CA SER A 149 -6.68 -20.55 -11.86
C SER A 149 -8.02 -20.12 -12.48
N LYS A 150 -9.09 -20.08 -11.68
CA LYS A 150 -10.45 -19.73 -12.10
C LYS A 150 -10.71 -18.22 -12.14
N SER A 151 -9.93 -17.45 -11.40
CA SER A 151 -10.01 -15.98 -11.35
C SER A 151 -8.91 -15.32 -12.18
N ARG A 152 -8.39 -16.01 -13.21
CA ARG A 152 -7.27 -15.52 -13.99
C ARG A 152 -7.67 -14.28 -14.80
N PRO A 153 -6.92 -13.17 -14.72
CA PRO A 153 -7.22 -11.96 -15.48
C PRO A 153 -7.07 -12.16 -16.99
N LYS A 154 -7.98 -11.55 -17.75
CA LYS A 154 -8.04 -11.61 -19.22
C LYS A 154 -6.99 -10.74 -19.91
N ALA A 155 -6.49 -9.73 -19.20
CA ALA A 155 -5.45 -8.82 -19.70
C ALA A 155 -4.10 -9.51 -19.96
N VAL A 156 -3.91 -10.76 -19.49
CA VAL A 156 -2.66 -11.50 -19.65
C VAL A 156 -2.83 -12.92 -20.20
N THR A 157 -1.85 -13.34 -20.99
CA THR A 157 -1.73 -14.71 -21.52
C THR A 157 -1.35 -15.70 -20.42
N ALA A 158 -1.37 -17.01 -20.74
CA ALA A 158 -1.02 -18.04 -19.75
C ALA A 158 0.45 -17.96 -19.31
N SER A 159 1.27 -17.27 -20.10
CA SER A 159 2.66 -16.96 -19.79
C SER A 159 2.82 -15.63 -19.05
N GLY A 160 1.74 -15.01 -18.57
CA GLY A 160 1.75 -13.72 -17.87
C GLY A 160 2.05 -12.49 -18.72
N ARG A 161 2.21 -12.63 -20.05
CA ARG A 161 2.46 -11.48 -20.95
C ARG A 161 1.16 -10.73 -21.22
N LYS A 162 1.23 -9.45 -21.58
CA LYS A 162 0.06 -8.70 -22.04
C LYS A 162 -0.64 -9.46 -23.18
N ALA A 163 -1.96 -9.62 -23.07
CA ALA A 163 -2.77 -10.22 -24.12
C ALA A 163 -2.93 -9.22 -25.29
N GLU A 164 -2.69 -9.68 -26.52
CA GLU A 164 -2.85 -8.85 -27.73
C GLU A 164 -4.32 -8.64 -28.10
N PHE A 165 -5.16 -9.63 -27.76
CA PHE A 165 -6.61 -9.60 -27.94
C PHE A 165 -7.27 -10.02 -26.62
N PRO A 166 -7.40 -9.11 -25.63
CA PRO A 166 -8.19 -9.39 -24.44
C PRO A 166 -9.65 -9.62 -24.88
N GLU A 167 -10.28 -10.67 -24.35
CA GLU A 167 -11.72 -10.85 -24.52
C GLU A 167 -12.44 -9.63 -23.93
N GLU A 168 -13.48 -9.12 -24.61
CA GLU A 168 -14.20 -7.91 -24.22
C GLU A 168 -14.64 -7.96 -22.73
N ASP A 169 -14.42 -6.85 -22.03
CA ASP A 169 -14.83 -6.68 -20.64
C ASP A 169 -16.34 -6.47 -20.60
N ASP A 170 -17.05 -7.45 -20.02
CA ASP A 170 -18.46 -7.30 -19.67
C ASP A 170 -18.56 -6.29 -18.49
N PRO A 171 -19.24 -5.13 -18.67
CA PRO A 171 -19.38 -4.10 -17.65
C PRO A 171 -20.04 -4.57 -16.35
N HIS A 172 -20.76 -5.70 -16.36
CA HIS A 172 -21.50 -6.21 -15.21
C HIS A 172 -20.76 -7.30 -14.40
N ARG A 173 -19.56 -7.70 -14.83
CA ARG A 173 -18.89 -8.91 -14.35
C ARG A 173 -18.33 -8.83 -12.93
N GLY A 174 -18.00 -7.64 -12.44
CA GLY A 174 -17.47 -7.44 -11.09
C GLY A 174 -18.38 -7.95 -9.98
N LEU A 175 -19.70 -8.03 -10.24
CA LEU A 175 -20.71 -8.52 -9.30
C LEU A 175 -21.02 -10.02 -9.48
N SER A 176 -20.82 -10.60 -10.67
CA SER A 176 -21.17 -12.00 -10.97
C SER A 176 -20.08 -13.00 -10.56
N ASP A 177 -18.82 -12.55 -10.48
CA ASP A 177 -17.64 -13.42 -10.31
C ASP A 177 -17.12 -13.43 -8.86
N ASP A 178 -17.83 -12.84 -7.89
CA ASP A 178 -17.45 -12.77 -6.48
C ASP A 178 -18.03 -13.94 -5.65
N THR A 179 -17.79 -15.17 -6.11
CA THR A 179 -18.25 -16.39 -5.43
C THR A 179 -17.10 -17.30 -5.01
N LYS A 180 -17.38 -18.25 -4.11
CA LYS A 180 -16.41 -19.25 -3.63
C LYS A 180 -15.90 -20.16 -4.74
N GLU A 181 -16.71 -20.43 -5.76
CA GLU A 181 -16.35 -21.27 -6.90
C GLU A 181 -15.33 -20.59 -7.82
N VAL A 182 -15.45 -19.27 -8.01
CA VAL A 182 -14.59 -18.47 -8.90
C VAL A 182 -13.34 -17.98 -8.16
N LYS A 183 -13.47 -17.59 -6.89
CA LYS A 183 -12.38 -17.07 -6.04
C LYS A 183 -12.18 -17.92 -4.78
N PRO A 184 -11.75 -19.19 -4.91
CA PRO A 184 -11.50 -20.03 -3.74
C PRO A 184 -10.36 -19.48 -2.85
N TRP A 185 -9.41 -18.74 -3.42
CA TRP A 185 -8.36 -18.02 -2.67
C TRP A 185 -8.89 -16.90 -1.76
N LYS A 186 -10.12 -16.43 -1.98
CA LYS A 186 -10.77 -15.37 -1.17
C LYS A 186 -11.70 -15.95 -0.11
N TYR A 187 -12.47 -16.97 -0.47
CA TYR A 187 -13.58 -17.49 0.34
C TYR A 187 -13.38 -18.91 0.90
N ALA A 188 -12.47 -19.69 0.33
CA ALA A 188 -12.21 -21.06 0.79
C ALA A 188 -10.90 -21.14 1.59
N ASP A 189 -9.85 -20.47 1.13
CA ASP A 189 -8.56 -20.45 1.81
C ASP A 189 -8.03 -19.02 1.98
N HIS A 190 -8.31 -18.46 3.16
CA HIS A 190 -7.92 -17.10 3.54
C HIS A 190 -6.40 -16.89 3.65
N ARG A 191 -5.60 -17.96 3.68
CA ARG A 191 -4.14 -17.89 3.80
C ARG A 191 -3.48 -17.41 2.50
N ALA A 192 -4.14 -17.57 1.36
CA ALA A 192 -3.54 -17.42 0.03
C ALA A 192 -2.89 -16.05 -0.20
N ILE A 193 -3.52 -14.96 0.25
CA ILE A 193 -3.03 -13.59 0.06
C ILE A 193 -1.76 -13.36 0.88
N THR A 194 -1.78 -13.72 2.17
CA THR A 194 -0.63 -13.56 3.07
C THR A 194 0.54 -14.45 2.67
N VAL A 195 0.26 -15.69 2.24
CA VAL A 195 1.28 -16.58 1.67
C VAL A 195 1.90 -15.95 0.42
N PHE A 196 1.09 -15.39 -0.49
CA PHE A 196 1.63 -14.73 -1.67
C PHE A 196 2.49 -13.51 -1.33
N HIS A 197 2.06 -12.70 -0.36
CA HIS A 197 2.85 -11.58 0.16
C HIS A 197 4.20 -12.07 0.69
N TRP A 198 4.21 -13.12 1.51
CA TRP A 198 5.45 -13.73 2.01
C TRP A 198 6.35 -14.22 0.86
N VAL A 199 5.79 -14.91 -0.14
CA VAL A 199 6.55 -15.34 -1.33
C VAL A 199 7.23 -14.14 -2.00
N VAL A 200 6.51 -13.04 -2.23
CA VAL A 200 7.08 -11.81 -2.82
C VAL A 200 8.20 -11.23 -1.94
N LEU A 201 8.02 -11.23 -0.61
CA LEU A 201 8.99 -10.70 0.35
C LEU A 201 10.21 -11.59 0.60
N THR A 202 10.13 -12.88 0.29
CA THR A 202 11.22 -13.85 0.51
C THR A 202 11.98 -14.18 -0.77
N THR A 203 11.38 -13.91 -1.93
CA THR A 203 11.99 -14.23 -3.22
C THR A 203 13.06 -13.20 -3.60
N ASP A 204 14.21 -13.70 -4.09
CA ASP A 204 15.29 -12.89 -4.65
C ASP A 204 15.00 -12.40 -6.08
N PRO A 205 15.66 -11.32 -6.55
CA PRO A 205 15.43 -10.78 -7.89
C PRO A 205 15.71 -11.78 -9.03
N ASP A 206 16.65 -12.71 -8.88
CA ASP A 206 17.00 -13.68 -9.94
C ASP A 206 15.92 -14.74 -10.10
N PHE A 207 15.33 -15.20 -8.98
CA PHE A 207 14.20 -16.12 -9.00
C PHE A 207 12.97 -15.44 -9.59
N ILE A 208 12.64 -14.21 -9.16
CA ILE A 208 11.53 -13.43 -9.74
C ILE A 208 11.74 -13.30 -11.25
N SER A 209 12.95 -12.97 -11.71
CA SER A 209 13.27 -12.84 -13.14
C SER A 209 13.00 -14.10 -13.96
N LYS A 210 13.06 -15.28 -13.34
CA LYS A 210 12.83 -16.58 -13.99
C LYS A 210 11.38 -17.05 -13.90
N GLN A 211 10.74 -16.81 -12.76
CA GLN A 211 9.41 -17.35 -12.43
C GLN A 211 8.28 -16.30 -12.44
N TRP A 212 8.56 -15.06 -12.87
CA TRP A 212 7.57 -13.97 -12.91
C TRP A 212 6.21 -14.34 -13.54
N PRO A 213 6.09 -15.23 -14.56
CA PRO A 213 4.77 -15.60 -15.10
C PRO A 213 3.81 -16.20 -14.06
N LEU A 214 4.32 -16.75 -12.96
CA LEU A 214 3.51 -17.29 -11.86
C LEU A 214 3.01 -16.20 -10.90
N PHE A 215 3.66 -15.04 -10.85
CA PHE A 215 3.29 -13.93 -9.97
C PHE A 215 2.20 -13.05 -10.60
N ILE A 216 2.29 -12.78 -11.91
CA ILE A 216 1.42 -11.79 -12.59
C ILE A 216 -0.07 -12.11 -12.44
N PRO A 217 -0.56 -13.34 -12.70
CA PRO A 217 -1.99 -13.62 -12.60
C PRO A 217 -2.54 -13.44 -11.17
N VAL A 218 -1.72 -13.76 -10.16
CA VAL A 218 -2.09 -13.59 -8.75
C VAL A 218 -2.16 -12.10 -8.42
N LEU A 219 -1.14 -11.31 -8.77
CA LEU A 219 -1.13 -9.86 -8.56
C LEU A 219 -2.35 -9.17 -9.18
N LEU A 220 -2.60 -9.43 -10.46
CA LEU A 220 -3.70 -8.80 -11.18
C LEU A 220 -5.07 -9.22 -10.60
N ALA A 221 -5.23 -10.49 -10.22
CA ALA A 221 -6.48 -10.94 -9.57
C ALA A 221 -6.76 -10.20 -8.25
N LEU A 222 -5.71 -9.85 -7.49
CA LEU A 222 -5.86 -9.05 -6.26
C LEU A 222 -6.16 -7.57 -6.57
N LEU A 223 -5.54 -7.00 -7.60
CA LEU A 223 -5.76 -5.61 -8.03
C LEU A 223 -7.16 -5.40 -8.62
N ASP A 224 -7.70 -6.41 -9.29
CA ASP A 224 -9.02 -6.39 -9.91
C ASP A 224 -10.16 -6.67 -8.90
N ASP A 225 -9.86 -7.08 -7.67
CA ASP A 225 -10.88 -7.47 -6.69
C ASP A 225 -11.73 -6.30 -6.19
N GLY A 226 -13.05 -6.50 -6.05
CA GLY A 226 -13.98 -5.48 -5.59
C GLY A 226 -13.84 -5.12 -4.11
N ALA A 227 -13.32 -6.01 -3.26
CA ALA A 227 -13.21 -5.75 -1.83
C ALA A 227 -11.98 -4.86 -1.53
N THR A 228 -12.22 -3.71 -0.88
CA THR A 228 -11.20 -2.74 -0.49
C THR A 228 -10.00 -3.37 0.20
N ARG A 229 -10.22 -4.27 1.16
CA ARG A 229 -9.14 -4.97 1.88
C ARG A 229 -8.24 -5.77 0.94
N VAL A 230 -8.83 -6.52 0.01
CA VAL A 230 -8.10 -7.36 -0.94
C VAL A 230 -7.32 -6.49 -1.93
N ARG A 231 -7.97 -5.48 -2.50
CA ARG A 231 -7.34 -4.54 -3.42
C ARG A 231 -6.16 -3.80 -2.77
N ARG A 232 -6.33 -3.32 -1.54
CA ARG A 232 -5.23 -2.71 -0.76
C ARG A 232 -4.05 -3.66 -0.60
N HIS A 233 -4.29 -4.92 -0.24
CA HIS A 233 -3.22 -5.92 -0.15
C HIS A 233 -2.55 -6.14 -1.51
N GLY A 234 -3.32 -6.22 -2.59
CA GLY A 234 -2.80 -6.31 -3.95
C GLY A 234 -1.84 -5.17 -4.29
N LEU A 235 -2.18 -3.94 -3.90
CA LEU A 235 -1.35 -2.75 -4.12
C LEU A 235 -0.05 -2.77 -3.31
N LEU A 236 -0.12 -3.17 -2.04
CA LEU A 236 1.07 -3.30 -1.19
C LEU A 236 2.01 -4.41 -1.70
N ILE A 237 1.45 -5.54 -2.11
CA ILE A 237 2.23 -6.65 -2.70
C ILE A 237 2.82 -6.22 -4.05
N LEU A 238 2.10 -5.44 -4.86
CA LEU A 238 2.61 -4.89 -6.11
C LEU A 238 3.80 -3.97 -5.86
N ASP A 239 3.75 -3.08 -4.87
CA ASP A 239 4.88 -2.20 -4.53
C ASP A 239 6.12 -3.01 -4.12
N ALA A 240 5.95 -3.99 -3.22
CA ALA A 240 7.01 -4.91 -2.81
C ALA A 240 7.58 -5.72 -3.98
N PHE A 241 6.72 -6.16 -4.90
CA PHE A 241 7.11 -6.87 -6.12
C PHE A 241 7.91 -5.98 -7.06
N LEU A 242 7.43 -4.77 -7.35
CA LEU A 242 8.08 -3.81 -8.25
C LEU A 242 9.46 -3.40 -7.77
N ALA A 243 9.66 -3.27 -6.45
CA ALA A 243 10.98 -2.99 -5.86
C ALA A 243 12.04 -4.00 -6.34
N ARG A 244 11.67 -5.28 -6.46
CA ARG A 244 12.54 -6.40 -6.83
C ARG A 244 12.47 -6.79 -8.29
N PHE A 245 11.39 -6.41 -8.98
CA PHE A 245 11.15 -6.80 -10.36
C PHE A 245 12.11 -6.08 -11.33
N PRO A 246 12.73 -6.80 -12.28
CA PRO A 246 13.64 -6.18 -13.25
C PRO A 246 12.92 -5.24 -14.22
N ALA A 247 13.42 -4.01 -14.30
CA ALA A 247 12.86 -2.96 -15.16
C ALA A 247 12.89 -3.34 -16.67
N ASN A 248 13.88 -4.12 -17.11
CA ASN A 248 13.95 -4.59 -18.50
C ASN A 248 12.79 -5.53 -18.84
N ILE A 249 12.46 -6.49 -17.97
CA ILE A 249 11.35 -7.42 -18.21
C ILE A 249 10.03 -6.66 -18.24
N LEU A 250 9.82 -5.73 -17.30
CA LEU A 250 8.62 -4.90 -17.26
C LEU A 250 8.37 -4.13 -18.57
N ARG A 251 9.44 -3.54 -19.13
CA ARG A 251 9.37 -2.78 -20.39
C ARG A 251 9.19 -3.69 -21.61
N ASP A 252 9.96 -4.78 -21.69
CA ASP A 252 10.01 -5.61 -22.90
C ASP A 252 8.77 -6.53 -23.04
N THR A 253 8.01 -6.75 -21.96
CA THR A 253 6.81 -7.62 -21.95
C THR A 253 5.48 -6.88 -22.04
N GLY A 254 5.49 -5.53 -21.97
CA GLY A 254 4.28 -4.71 -21.94
C GLY A 254 3.52 -4.73 -20.60
N LEU A 255 4.07 -5.41 -19.58
CA LEU A 255 3.47 -5.51 -18.25
C LEU A 255 3.25 -4.16 -17.56
N ALA A 256 4.07 -3.16 -17.87
CA ALA A 256 3.87 -1.81 -17.32
C ALA A 256 2.46 -1.29 -17.57
N SER A 257 1.98 -1.38 -18.83
CA SER A 257 0.62 -0.95 -19.16
C SER A 257 -0.45 -1.80 -18.49
N VAL A 258 -0.20 -3.09 -18.29
CA VAL A 258 -1.17 -3.98 -17.63
C VAL A 258 -1.33 -3.62 -16.16
N PHE A 259 -0.24 -3.34 -15.45
CA PHE A 259 -0.31 -2.87 -14.07
C PHE A 259 -0.91 -1.48 -13.97
N GLU A 260 -0.59 -0.59 -14.92
CA GLU A 260 -1.23 0.72 -14.99
C GLU A 260 -2.75 0.57 -15.12
N ASP A 261 -3.24 -0.21 -16.08
CA ASP A 261 -4.67 -0.41 -16.33
C ASP A 261 -5.39 -1.06 -15.14
N ALA A 262 -4.72 -1.94 -14.38
CA ALA A 262 -5.27 -2.57 -13.18
C ALA A 262 -5.29 -1.63 -11.95
N VAL A 263 -4.28 -0.77 -11.78
CA VAL A 263 -4.17 0.10 -10.60
C VAL A 263 -4.95 1.40 -10.75
N PHE A 264 -4.93 2.00 -11.95
CA PHE A 264 -5.49 3.34 -12.19
C PHE A 264 -6.96 3.51 -11.80
N PRO A 265 -7.86 2.53 -12.03
CA PRO A 265 -9.24 2.61 -11.56
C PRO A 265 -9.37 2.85 -10.06
N THR A 266 -8.39 2.40 -9.26
CA THR A 266 -8.37 2.61 -7.80
C THR A 266 -8.34 4.09 -7.41
N LEU A 267 -7.81 4.97 -8.26
CA LEU A 267 -7.77 6.42 -8.00
C LEU A 267 -9.17 7.06 -7.97
N HIS A 268 -10.20 6.34 -8.40
CA HIS A 268 -11.59 6.79 -8.44
C HIS A 268 -12.45 6.16 -7.33
N PHE A 269 -11.84 5.44 -6.38
CA PHE A 269 -12.50 4.93 -5.17
C PHE A 269 -12.66 6.08 -4.19
N LEU A 270 -13.76 6.82 -4.34
CA LEU A 270 -14.02 8.10 -3.68
C LEU A 270 -15.35 8.05 -2.87
N PRO A 271 -15.52 8.91 -1.84
CA PRO A 271 -16.68 9.01 -0.93
C PRO A 271 -18.08 8.89 -1.55
N SER A 272 -18.25 9.26 -2.81
CA SER A 272 -19.53 9.08 -3.51
C SER A 272 -20.02 7.62 -3.56
N ILE A 273 -19.09 6.65 -3.53
CA ILE A 273 -19.37 5.21 -3.68
C ILE A 273 -18.56 4.35 -2.70
N THR A 274 -17.48 4.86 -2.12
CA THR A 274 -16.57 4.15 -1.21
C THR A 274 -16.38 4.98 0.05
N PRO A 275 -16.49 4.44 1.28
CA PRO A 275 -16.29 5.21 2.51
C PRO A 275 -14.98 6.01 2.51
N GLU A 276 -14.96 7.15 3.21
CA GLU A 276 -13.79 8.04 3.22
C GLU A 276 -12.50 7.35 3.72
N GLU A 277 -12.58 6.59 4.81
CA GLU A 277 -11.43 5.83 5.35
C GLU A 277 -10.90 4.81 4.34
N GLU A 278 -11.80 4.13 3.65
CA GLU A 278 -11.46 3.15 2.61
C GLU A 278 -10.82 3.82 1.39
N SER A 279 -11.31 5.01 1.03
CA SER A 279 -10.75 5.81 -0.06
C SER A 279 -9.32 6.23 0.26
N ILE A 280 -9.06 6.75 1.47
CA ILE A 280 -7.73 7.19 1.92
C ILE A 280 -6.70 6.06 1.79
N ILE A 281 -7.00 4.89 2.38
CA ILE A 281 -6.05 3.76 2.39
C ILE A 281 -5.79 3.19 0.98
N LEU A 282 -6.77 3.28 0.07
CA LEU A 282 -6.64 2.83 -1.31
C LEU A 282 -5.82 3.83 -2.13
N LEU A 283 -6.11 5.12 -2.01
CA LEU A 283 -5.40 6.18 -2.74
C LEU A 283 -3.92 6.18 -2.41
N GLU A 284 -3.55 6.14 -1.14
CA GLU A 284 -2.14 6.12 -0.71
C GLU A 284 -1.37 4.93 -1.30
N ALA A 285 -1.96 3.74 -1.23
CA ALA A 285 -1.36 2.52 -1.77
C ALA A 285 -1.28 2.55 -3.30
N ALA A 286 -2.31 3.06 -3.97
CA ALA A 286 -2.38 3.15 -5.43
C ALA A 286 -1.36 4.13 -6.00
N TYR A 287 -1.27 5.35 -5.46
CA TYR A 287 -0.27 6.32 -5.89
C TYR A 287 1.16 5.82 -5.64
N THR A 288 1.40 5.15 -4.51
CA THR A 288 2.71 4.56 -4.21
C THR A 288 3.10 3.49 -5.23
N ALA A 289 2.19 2.56 -5.54
CA ALA A 289 2.44 1.54 -6.56
C ALA A 289 2.65 2.14 -7.96
N LEU A 290 1.89 3.17 -8.34
CA LEU A 290 2.06 3.87 -9.63
C LEU A 290 3.38 4.64 -9.71
N LEU A 291 3.85 5.27 -8.63
CA LEU A 291 5.17 5.90 -8.56
C LEU A 291 6.29 4.85 -8.68
N GLY A 292 6.14 3.71 -7.99
CA GLY A 292 7.03 2.57 -8.12
C GLY A 292 7.11 2.07 -9.56
N LEU A 293 5.96 1.96 -10.23
CA LEU A 293 5.86 1.58 -11.63
C LEU A 293 6.54 2.60 -12.55
N ALA A 294 6.25 3.89 -12.36
CA ALA A 294 6.83 4.99 -13.12
C ALA A 294 8.37 4.96 -13.05
N SER A 295 8.93 4.75 -11.85
CA SER A 295 10.37 4.65 -11.63
C SER A 295 11.03 3.51 -12.42
N LYS A 296 10.33 2.38 -12.61
CA LYS A 296 10.84 1.20 -13.35
C LYS A 296 10.65 1.32 -14.86
N THR A 297 9.78 2.22 -15.31
CA THR A 297 9.53 2.47 -16.74
C THR A 297 10.49 3.48 -17.37
N ASP A 298 11.40 4.06 -16.59
CA ASP A 298 12.39 5.00 -17.10
C ASP A 298 13.30 4.35 -18.17
N THR A 299 13.84 5.20 -19.04
CA THR A 299 14.49 4.85 -20.30
C THR A 299 15.68 3.89 -20.14
N ARG A 300 15.95 3.13 -21.21
CA ARG A 300 17.11 2.22 -21.28
C ARG A 300 18.40 3.01 -21.06
N ALA A 301 19.26 2.51 -20.17
CA ALA A 301 20.64 3.00 -20.04
C ALA A 301 21.27 3.09 -21.44
N GLY A 302 21.51 4.33 -21.91
CA GLY A 302 22.13 4.60 -23.21
C GLY A 302 21.23 5.11 -24.35
N LYS A 303 19.91 5.27 -24.18
CA LYS A 303 19.06 6.00 -25.14
C LYS A 303 18.29 7.13 -24.44
N SER A 304 18.74 8.37 -24.66
CA SER A 304 18.02 9.56 -24.23
C SER A 304 16.79 9.79 -25.12
N GLU A 305 15.66 9.19 -24.76
CA GLU A 305 14.38 9.67 -25.31
C GLU A 305 14.06 11.04 -24.69
N PRO A 306 13.46 11.96 -25.46
CA PRO A 306 12.95 13.20 -24.89
C PRO A 306 11.96 12.88 -23.77
N TYR A 307 12.10 13.51 -22.61
CA TYR A 307 11.24 13.26 -21.44
C TYR A 307 9.76 13.24 -21.82
N SER A 308 9.31 14.17 -22.67
CA SER A 308 7.92 14.29 -23.10
C SER A 308 7.33 13.05 -23.80
N GLY A 309 8.16 12.13 -24.30
CA GLY A 309 7.71 10.91 -24.96
C GLY A 309 7.81 9.66 -24.10
N SER A 310 8.50 9.71 -22.95
CA SER A 310 8.82 8.53 -22.16
C SER A 310 7.56 7.94 -21.50
N PRO A 311 7.49 6.60 -21.34
CA PRO A 311 6.39 5.96 -20.61
C PRO A 311 6.23 6.52 -19.19
N LYS A 312 7.35 6.79 -18.49
CA LYS A 312 7.37 7.44 -17.18
C LYS A 312 6.63 8.79 -17.20
N ALA A 313 6.98 9.67 -18.15
CA ALA A 313 6.38 11.00 -18.22
C ALA A 313 4.88 10.94 -18.52
N LYS A 314 4.45 10.04 -19.42
CA LYS A 314 3.03 9.83 -19.74
C LYS A 314 2.25 9.35 -18.51
N LEU A 315 2.82 8.42 -17.75
CA LEU A 315 2.20 7.91 -16.53
C LEU A 315 2.07 9.01 -15.47
N LEU A 316 3.14 9.77 -15.20
CA LEU A 316 3.09 10.89 -14.24
C LEU A 316 2.10 11.98 -14.67
N ASP A 317 2.02 12.28 -15.98
CA ASP A 317 1.00 13.19 -16.52
C ASP A 317 -0.42 12.69 -16.27
N LYS A 318 -0.66 11.41 -16.53
CA LYS A 318 -1.95 10.77 -16.31
C LYS A 318 -2.32 10.76 -14.83
N MET A 319 -1.37 10.49 -13.94
CA MET A 319 -1.56 10.53 -12.49
C MET A 319 -1.99 11.92 -12.00
N LEU A 320 -1.41 13.01 -12.52
CA LEU A 320 -1.89 14.35 -12.19
C LEU A 320 -3.26 14.65 -12.79
N ARG A 321 -3.43 14.43 -14.10
CA ARG A 321 -4.63 14.85 -14.83
C ARG A 321 -5.86 14.02 -14.47
N ASP A 322 -5.73 12.72 -14.63
CA ASP A 322 -6.85 11.78 -14.55
C ASP A 322 -6.94 11.15 -13.14
N GLY A 323 -5.91 11.35 -12.30
CA GLY A 323 -5.90 10.96 -10.89
C GLY A 323 -6.17 12.15 -9.98
N VAL A 324 -5.13 12.95 -9.71
CA VAL A 324 -5.15 14.02 -8.68
C VAL A 324 -6.21 15.07 -8.97
N PHE A 325 -6.18 15.69 -10.15
CA PHE A 325 -7.09 16.79 -10.48
C PHE A 325 -8.52 16.28 -10.60
N SER A 326 -8.71 15.15 -11.29
CA SER A 326 -9.99 14.45 -11.36
C SER A 326 -10.59 14.23 -9.97
N ALA A 327 -9.86 13.58 -9.07
CA ALA A 327 -10.32 13.33 -7.70
C ALA A 327 -10.56 14.63 -6.93
N TYR A 328 -9.62 15.58 -6.94
CA TYR A 328 -9.72 16.83 -6.19
C TYR A 328 -11.00 17.60 -6.55
N PHE A 329 -11.31 17.75 -7.84
CA PHE A 329 -12.52 18.46 -8.27
C PHE A 329 -13.82 17.74 -7.89
N HIS A 330 -13.78 16.43 -7.66
CA HIS A 330 -14.92 15.65 -7.20
C HIS A 330 -15.10 15.65 -5.67
N VAL A 331 -14.01 15.73 -4.91
CA VAL A 331 -14.03 15.51 -3.44
C VAL A 331 -13.36 16.61 -2.63
N LYS A 332 -13.30 17.84 -3.15
CA LYS A 332 -12.69 18.99 -2.45
C LYS A 332 -13.25 19.28 -1.06
N ASP A 333 -14.49 18.84 -0.78
CA ASP A 333 -15.13 18.99 0.53
C ASP A 333 -14.66 17.91 1.54
N HIS A 334 -13.95 16.87 1.08
CA HIS A 334 -13.36 15.82 1.91
C HIS A 334 -11.90 16.15 2.24
N VAL A 335 -11.72 16.95 3.28
CA VAL A 335 -10.43 17.53 3.70
C VAL A 335 -9.31 16.49 3.86
N ARG A 336 -9.61 15.31 4.40
CA ARG A 336 -8.61 14.25 4.59
C ARG A 336 -8.17 13.60 3.28
N ILE A 337 -9.06 13.53 2.29
CA ILE A 337 -8.68 13.07 0.95
C ILE A 337 -7.87 14.14 0.24
N VAL A 338 -8.25 15.42 0.38
CA VAL A 338 -7.46 16.54 -0.15
C VAL A 338 -6.02 16.51 0.39
N GLU A 339 -5.84 16.22 1.68
CA GLU A 339 -4.51 16.01 2.27
C GLU A 339 -3.71 14.93 1.53
N VAL A 340 -4.31 13.74 1.33
CA VAL A 340 -3.67 12.65 0.58
C VAL A 340 -3.29 13.13 -0.82
N LEU A 341 -4.21 13.77 -1.55
CA LEU A 341 -3.96 14.26 -2.90
C LEU A 341 -2.82 15.28 -2.96
N LEU A 342 -2.70 16.18 -1.99
CA LEU A 342 -1.61 17.15 -1.89
C LEU A 342 -0.26 16.48 -1.63
N VAL A 343 -0.22 15.52 -0.70
CA VAL A 343 0.99 14.72 -0.42
C VAL A 343 1.43 13.97 -1.68
N GLN A 344 0.51 13.30 -2.38
CA GLN A 344 0.85 12.59 -3.60
C GLN A 344 1.24 13.55 -4.74
N THR A 345 0.63 14.73 -4.81
CA THR A 345 1.01 15.78 -5.77
C THR A 345 2.47 16.18 -5.61
N ALA A 346 2.92 16.43 -4.37
CA ALA A 346 4.30 16.78 -4.08
C ALA A 346 5.27 15.70 -4.61
N ARG A 347 4.98 14.42 -4.31
CA ARG A 347 5.77 13.27 -4.78
C ARG A 347 5.81 13.17 -6.30
N ILE A 348 4.67 13.36 -6.97
CA ILE A 348 4.59 13.33 -8.43
C ILE A 348 5.38 14.49 -9.04
N VAL A 349 5.26 15.70 -8.50
CA VAL A 349 5.99 16.89 -8.95
C VAL A 349 7.50 16.69 -8.80
N ASP A 350 7.95 16.10 -7.69
CA ASP A 350 9.36 15.75 -7.49
C ASP A 350 9.87 14.73 -8.51
N GLU A 351 9.07 13.73 -8.88
CA GLU A 351 9.43 12.79 -9.95
C GLU A 351 9.39 13.42 -11.35
N MET A 352 8.51 14.41 -11.55
CA MET A 352 8.41 15.14 -12.82
C MET A 352 9.49 16.19 -13.02
N ARG A 353 10.03 16.74 -11.93
CA ARG A 353 10.98 17.86 -11.95
C ARG A 353 10.40 19.04 -12.75
N ILE A 354 11.23 19.71 -13.54
CA ILE A 354 10.85 20.86 -14.37
C ILE A 354 9.70 20.58 -15.35
N HIS A 355 9.39 19.32 -15.65
CA HIS A 355 8.29 19.00 -16.55
C HIS A 355 6.90 19.16 -15.93
N SER A 356 6.82 19.35 -14.62
CA SER A 356 5.58 19.71 -13.91
C SER A 356 5.09 21.12 -14.25
N VAL A 357 5.92 22.01 -14.84
CA VAL A 357 5.55 23.40 -15.16
C VAL A 357 4.30 23.54 -16.03
N LYS A 358 4.02 22.55 -16.88
CA LYS A 358 2.84 22.54 -17.77
C LYS A 358 1.51 22.34 -17.04
N HIS A 359 1.57 21.92 -15.78
CA HIS A 359 0.41 21.69 -14.91
C HIS A 359 0.21 22.82 -13.89
N LEU A 360 1.07 23.85 -13.89
CA LEU A 360 0.97 24.98 -12.94
C LEU A 360 -0.39 25.68 -12.95
N LYS A 361 -1.05 25.72 -14.11
CA LYS A 361 -2.38 26.32 -14.26
C LYS A 361 -3.44 25.66 -13.35
N ASP A 362 -3.26 24.39 -13.01
CA ASP A 362 -4.19 23.60 -12.19
C ASP A 362 -3.59 23.42 -10.78
N LEU A 363 -2.27 23.24 -10.68
CA LEU A 363 -1.56 23.08 -9.40
C LEU A 363 -1.64 24.32 -8.51
N ILE A 364 -1.44 25.53 -9.06
CA ILE A 364 -1.43 26.75 -8.23
C ILE A 364 -2.82 27.02 -7.64
N PRO A 365 -3.93 27.02 -8.42
CA PRO A 365 -5.26 27.19 -7.85
C PRO A 365 -5.59 26.15 -6.78
N MET A 366 -5.24 24.88 -7.00
CA MET A 366 -5.48 23.81 -6.02
C MET A 366 -4.80 24.07 -4.66
N HIS A 367 -3.53 24.49 -4.66
CA HIS A 367 -2.81 24.77 -3.41
C HIS A 367 -3.28 26.06 -2.76
N THR A 368 -3.53 27.10 -3.56
CA THR A 368 -3.97 28.39 -3.03
C THR A 368 -5.40 28.36 -2.48
N GLU A 369 -6.31 27.56 -3.05
CA GLU A 369 -7.67 27.34 -2.50
C GLU A 369 -7.60 26.76 -1.08
N VAL A 370 -6.69 25.81 -0.83
CA VAL A 370 -6.50 25.21 0.51
C VAL A 370 -5.83 26.21 1.47
N MET A 371 -4.75 26.86 1.05
CA MET A 371 -3.99 27.80 1.90
C MET A 371 -4.77 29.07 2.26
N THR A 372 -5.72 29.50 1.41
CA THR A 372 -6.53 30.70 1.64
C THR A 372 -7.90 30.41 2.21
N ASN A 373 -8.18 29.15 2.58
CA ASN A 373 -9.43 28.77 3.22
C ASN A 373 -9.50 29.40 4.62
N PRO A 374 -10.60 30.12 4.96
CA PRO A 374 -10.75 30.76 6.27
C PRO A 374 -10.81 29.77 7.44
N PHE A 375 -10.99 28.47 7.17
CA PHE A 375 -11.02 27.40 8.18
C PHE A 375 -9.78 26.51 8.10
N ALA A 376 -8.70 26.95 7.43
CA ALA A 376 -7.51 26.13 7.22
C ALA A 376 -6.89 25.63 8.54
N ALA A 377 -6.97 26.39 9.64
CA ALA A 377 -6.41 25.94 10.93
C ALA A 377 -7.21 24.82 11.59
N LEU A 378 -8.46 24.57 11.17
CA LEU A 378 -9.22 23.40 11.63
C LEU A 378 -8.67 22.08 11.06
N ALA A 379 -7.91 22.16 9.96
CA ALA A 379 -7.31 21.02 9.28
C ALA A 379 -5.79 21.18 9.12
N PRO A 380 -5.04 21.21 10.23
CA PRO A 380 -3.61 21.54 10.21
C PRO A 380 -2.78 20.57 9.38
N SER A 381 -3.14 19.28 9.34
CA SER A 381 -2.41 18.29 8.51
C SER A 381 -2.56 18.59 7.02
N THR A 382 -3.76 18.91 6.57
CA THR A 382 -4.05 19.30 5.17
C THR A 382 -3.36 20.61 4.80
N LEU A 383 -3.33 21.58 5.73
CA LEU A 383 -2.62 22.83 5.54
C LEU A 383 -1.10 22.61 5.39
N SER A 384 -0.49 21.79 6.26
CA SER A 384 0.91 21.39 6.13
C SER A 384 1.19 20.73 4.78
N ALA A 385 0.34 19.78 4.35
CA ALA A 385 0.46 19.14 3.05
C ALA A 385 0.38 20.13 1.88
N ALA A 386 -0.45 21.17 1.97
CA ALA A 386 -0.52 22.23 0.95
C ALA A 386 0.74 23.08 0.93
N ILE A 387 1.31 23.42 2.09
CA ILE A 387 2.55 24.20 2.19
C ILE A 387 3.72 23.39 1.63
N GLU A 388 3.86 22.11 2.03
CA GLU A 388 4.90 21.20 1.52
C GLU A 388 4.76 20.96 0.01
N GLY A 389 3.54 20.76 -0.49
CA GLY A 389 3.25 20.67 -1.92
C GLY A 389 3.69 21.93 -2.66
N LEU A 390 3.41 23.11 -2.11
CA LEU A 390 3.86 24.37 -2.69
C LEU A 390 5.40 24.51 -2.65
N GLN A 391 6.08 24.05 -1.61
CA GLN A 391 7.54 24.00 -1.56
C GLN A 391 8.10 23.11 -2.69
N ALA A 392 7.50 21.95 -2.93
CA ALA A 392 7.88 21.07 -4.05
C ALA A 392 7.64 21.73 -5.41
N LEU A 393 6.52 22.46 -5.58
CA LEU A 393 6.27 23.26 -6.78
C LEU A 393 7.34 24.33 -6.97
N ILE A 394 7.69 25.08 -5.94
CA ILE A 394 8.72 26.11 -6.04
C ILE A 394 10.07 25.48 -6.41
N ALA A 395 10.47 24.41 -5.74
CA ALA A 395 11.74 23.74 -6.00
C ALA A 395 11.87 23.24 -7.45
N ASN A 396 10.78 22.71 -8.03
CA ASN A 396 10.81 22.08 -9.36
C ASN A 396 10.36 22.99 -10.51
N CYS A 397 9.54 24.01 -10.24
CA CYS A 397 8.93 24.89 -11.24
C CYS A 397 9.41 26.35 -11.20
N TRP A 398 10.39 26.69 -10.35
CA TRP A 398 10.86 28.08 -10.16
C TRP A 398 11.07 28.90 -11.45
N PRO A 399 11.57 28.36 -12.60
CA PRO A 399 11.81 29.19 -13.78
C PRO A 399 10.52 29.82 -14.35
N ARG A 400 9.37 29.19 -14.12
CA ARG A 400 8.08 29.67 -14.61
C ARG A 400 7.29 30.46 -13.57
N LEU A 401 7.58 30.28 -12.28
CA LEU A 401 6.90 30.96 -11.18
C LEU A 401 7.23 32.45 -11.10
N SER A 402 8.30 32.91 -11.73
CA SER A 402 8.64 34.33 -11.86
C SER A 402 7.71 35.11 -12.81
N THR A 403 6.76 34.43 -13.46
CA THR A 403 5.71 35.10 -14.22
C THR A 403 4.82 35.91 -13.26
N PRO A 404 4.56 37.21 -13.50
CA PRO A 404 3.84 38.07 -12.55
C PRO A 404 2.51 37.48 -12.04
N ALA A 405 1.72 36.85 -12.91
CA ALA A 405 0.44 36.26 -12.55
C ALA A 405 0.57 35.18 -11.45
N TYR A 406 1.51 34.25 -11.60
CA TYR A 406 1.74 33.19 -10.61
C TYR A 406 2.42 33.73 -9.36
N GLN A 407 3.37 34.65 -9.52
CA GLN A 407 4.04 35.29 -8.41
C GLN A 407 3.04 36.00 -7.48
N ASP A 408 2.14 36.81 -8.05
CA ASP A 408 1.14 37.56 -7.29
C ASP A 408 0.15 36.65 -6.56
N GLU A 409 -0.27 35.57 -7.21
CA GLU A 409 -1.15 34.57 -6.63
C GLU A 409 -0.50 33.84 -5.44
N LEU A 410 0.77 33.45 -5.58
CA LEU A 410 1.52 32.80 -4.50
C LEU A 410 1.80 33.74 -3.32
N ILE A 411 2.14 35.01 -3.57
CA ILE A 411 2.29 36.01 -2.51
C ILE A 411 0.98 36.17 -1.75
N LYS A 412 -0.13 36.33 -2.48
CA LYS A 412 -1.46 36.45 -1.88
C LYS A 412 -1.77 35.25 -1.00
N ALA A 413 -1.53 34.03 -1.49
CA ALA A 413 -1.78 32.81 -0.74
C ALA A 413 -0.95 32.73 0.54
N LEU A 414 0.35 33.02 0.47
CA LEU A 414 1.24 33.04 1.62
C LEU A 414 0.80 34.07 2.67
N VAL A 415 0.49 35.30 2.25
CA VAL A 415 0.06 36.38 3.14
C VAL A 415 -1.25 36.03 3.84
N VAL A 416 -2.27 35.62 3.09
CA VAL A 416 -3.58 35.27 3.66
C VAL A 416 -3.46 34.08 4.61
N CYS A 417 -2.73 33.04 4.21
CA CYS A 417 -2.50 31.87 5.05
C CYS A 417 -1.77 32.24 6.34
N TYR A 418 -0.72 33.06 6.24
CA TYR A 418 0.08 33.49 7.39
C TYR A 418 -0.76 34.26 8.41
N LEU A 419 -1.58 35.22 7.95
CA LEU A 419 -2.48 35.97 8.83
C LEU A 419 -3.53 35.07 9.48
N THR A 420 -4.13 34.15 8.72
CA THR A 420 -5.11 33.20 9.24
C THR A 420 -4.51 32.30 10.32
N VAL A 421 -3.29 31.79 10.10
CA VAL A 421 -2.55 30.96 11.07
C VAL A 421 -2.21 31.72 12.36
N HIS A 422 -1.91 33.02 12.26
CA HIS A 422 -1.65 33.88 13.43
C HIS A 422 -2.93 34.19 14.20
N ASP A 423 -4.02 34.49 13.51
CA ASP A 423 -5.33 34.74 14.13
C ASP A 423 -5.85 33.48 14.85
N GLU A 424 -5.55 32.29 14.31
CA GLU A 424 -5.99 30.99 14.83
C GLU A 424 -4.89 30.25 15.62
N GLN A 425 -3.89 30.96 16.18
CA GLN A 425 -2.76 30.37 16.90
C GLN A 425 -3.19 29.42 18.04
N GLU A 426 -4.22 29.81 18.80
CA GLU A 426 -4.75 28.98 19.91
C GLU A 426 -5.32 27.65 19.40
N GLN A 427 -5.98 27.66 18.24
CA GLN A 427 -6.58 26.48 17.62
C GLN A 427 -5.52 25.49 17.12
N LEU A 428 -4.40 26.01 16.62
CA LEU A 428 -3.27 25.21 16.13
C LEU A 428 -2.42 24.59 17.25
N GLY A 429 -2.44 25.20 18.44
CA GLY A 429 -1.73 24.71 19.61
C GLY A 429 -0.25 24.42 19.33
N THR A 430 0.16 23.16 19.52
CA THR A 430 1.57 22.74 19.31
C THR A 430 2.02 22.73 17.85
N ARG A 431 1.09 22.69 16.90
CA ARG A 431 1.39 22.64 15.46
C ARG A 431 1.69 24.01 14.86
N TYR A 432 1.28 25.08 15.54
CA TYR A 432 1.47 26.46 15.09
C TYR A 432 2.92 26.75 14.71
N ALA A 433 3.87 26.46 15.60
CA ALA A 433 5.28 26.80 15.39
C ALA A 433 5.90 26.09 14.17
N ALA A 434 5.44 24.87 13.86
CA ALA A 434 5.89 24.15 12.68
C ALA A 434 5.33 24.77 11.40
N ILE A 435 4.03 25.06 11.38
CA ILE A 435 3.35 25.67 10.22
C ILE A 435 3.91 27.08 9.94
N ASP A 436 4.12 27.88 10.98
CA ASP A 436 4.73 29.21 10.86
C ASP A 436 6.13 29.12 10.23
N ALA A 437 6.99 28.24 10.75
CA ALA A 437 8.32 28.02 10.21
C ALA A 437 8.30 27.55 8.74
N ASP A 438 7.35 26.67 8.38
CA ASP A 438 7.18 26.21 7.00
C ASP A 438 6.69 27.32 6.06
N LEU A 439 5.82 28.23 6.52
CA LEU A 439 5.40 29.40 5.74
C LEU A 439 6.57 30.36 5.49
N VAL A 440 7.35 30.69 6.52
CA VAL A 440 8.55 31.53 6.39
C VAL A 440 9.55 30.88 5.41
N LYS A 441 9.80 29.58 5.54
CA LYS A 441 10.64 28.82 4.62
C LYS A 441 10.12 28.91 3.18
N THR A 442 8.82 28.75 2.97
CA THR A 442 8.19 28.79 1.65
C THR A 442 8.31 30.17 1.01
N ALA A 443 8.09 31.25 1.77
CA ALA A 443 8.29 32.62 1.31
C ALA A 443 9.76 32.91 0.95
N SER A 444 10.70 32.40 1.74
CA SER A 444 12.13 32.49 1.44
C SER A 444 12.48 31.74 0.13
N MET A 445 11.94 30.53 -0.07
CA MET A 445 12.12 29.77 -1.31
C MET A 445 11.58 30.54 -2.53
N LEU A 446 10.40 31.16 -2.42
CA LEU A 446 9.83 31.98 -3.50
C LEU A 446 10.70 33.22 -3.80
N THR A 447 11.27 33.83 -2.77
CA THR A 447 12.21 34.96 -2.91
C THR A 447 13.47 34.57 -3.66
N VAL A 448 14.05 33.40 -3.34
CA VAL A 448 15.23 32.90 -4.04
C VAL A 448 14.89 32.51 -5.49
N ALA A 449 13.77 31.83 -5.70
CA ALA A 449 13.29 31.43 -7.03
C ALA A 449 13.10 32.62 -7.98
N THR A 450 12.52 33.71 -7.48
CA THR A 450 12.23 34.93 -8.27
C THR A 450 13.50 35.73 -8.60
N ARG A 451 14.48 35.79 -7.69
CA ARG A 451 15.79 36.41 -7.95
C ARG A 451 16.61 35.65 -9.00
N GLY A 452 16.51 34.32 -9.02
CA GLY A 452 17.26 33.46 -9.96
C GLY A 452 16.81 33.55 -11.43
N ALA A 453 15.61 34.08 -11.70
CA ALA A 453 15.01 34.15 -13.03
C ALA A 453 15.23 35.50 -13.76
N GLY A 454 16.15 36.33 -13.26
CA GLY A 454 16.37 37.72 -13.70
C GLY A 454 16.35 37.94 -15.21
N GLY A 455 15.21 38.44 -15.70
CA GLY A 455 14.99 38.99 -17.03
C GLY A 455 14.24 40.32 -16.92
N GLU A 456 14.38 41.18 -17.92
CA GLU A 456 13.75 42.52 -17.95
C GLU A 456 12.22 42.41 -17.73
N GLY A 457 11.71 43.06 -16.68
CA GLY A 457 10.26 43.12 -16.36
C GLY A 457 9.80 42.34 -15.13
N VAL A 458 10.69 41.62 -14.43
CA VAL A 458 10.37 41.03 -13.11
C VAL A 458 10.40 42.14 -12.07
N HIS A 459 9.23 42.56 -11.58
CA HIS A 459 9.14 43.42 -10.39
C HIS A 459 9.79 42.70 -9.22
N ASP A 460 10.69 43.39 -8.51
CA ASP A 460 11.37 42.81 -7.35
C ASP A 460 10.32 42.38 -6.32
N LEU A 461 10.36 41.09 -5.94
CA LEU A 461 9.51 40.58 -4.86
C LEU A 461 9.72 41.41 -3.59
N GLY A 462 10.93 41.95 -3.39
CA GLY A 462 11.26 42.87 -2.31
C GLY A 462 10.39 44.13 -2.28
N ASP A 463 10.12 44.73 -3.45
CA ASP A 463 9.28 45.95 -3.54
C ASP A 463 7.82 45.64 -3.16
N LYS A 464 7.30 44.52 -3.65
CA LYS A 464 5.93 44.05 -3.32
C LYS A 464 5.82 43.72 -1.83
N ALA A 465 6.80 43.01 -1.27
CA ALA A 465 6.85 42.69 0.14
C ALA A 465 6.91 43.95 1.01
N ALA A 466 7.73 44.95 0.64
CA ALA A 466 7.83 46.22 1.37
C ALA A 466 6.49 46.98 1.42
N MET A 467 5.73 47.00 0.31
CA MET A 467 4.40 47.61 0.28
C MET A 467 3.38 46.88 1.17
N LEU A 468 3.49 45.56 1.28
CA LEU A 468 2.62 44.74 2.13
C LEU A 468 2.97 44.91 3.61
N ILE A 469 4.26 44.89 3.94
CA ILE A 469 4.76 45.12 5.31
C ILE A 469 4.37 46.51 5.83
N ALA A 470 4.37 47.52 4.94
CA ALA A 470 3.93 48.87 5.31
C ALA A 470 2.43 48.94 5.70
N LYS A 471 1.61 48.01 5.19
CA LYS A 471 0.19 47.91 5.54
C LYS A 471 -0.05 47.01 6.75
N GLU A 472 0.69 45.91 6.85
CA GLU A 472 0.55 44.91 7.90
C GLU A 472 1.94 44.52 8.44
N PRO A 473 2.38 45.13 9.57
CA PRO A 473 3.73 44.94 10.10
C PRO A 473 4.07 43.49 10.48
N LEU A 474 3.08 42.66 10.80
CA LEU A 474 3.29 41.23 11.10
C LEU A 474 3.95 40.47 9.92
N LEU A 475 3.67 40.89 8.68
CA LEU A 475 4.26 40.28 7.48
C LEU A 475 5.78 40.47 7.37
N ALA A 476 6.37 41.34 8.21
CA ALA A 476 7.81 41.50 8.25
C ALA A 476 8.53 40.19 8.60
N GLU A 477 7.90 39.30 9.37
CA GLU A 477 8.49 38.01 9.74
C GLU A 477 8.42 36.97 8.62
N LEU A 478 7.36 37.01 7.81
CA LEU A 478 7.16 36.12 6.67
C LEU A 478 8.22 36.31 5.57
N PHE A 479 8.65 37.55 5.31
CA PHE A 479 9.56 37.90 4.21
C PHE A 479 11.00 38.21 4.66
N LYS A 480 11.45 37.68 5.81
CA LYS A 480 12.80 37.90 6.34
C LYS A 480 13.93 37.35 5.46
#